data_AF-A0A6A7GET0-F1
#
_entry.id   AF-A0A6A7GET0-F1
#
_cell.length_a   1.000
_cell.length_b   1.000
_cell.length_c   1.000
_cell.angle_alpha   90.00
_cell.angle_beta   90.00
_cell.angle_gamma   90.00
#
_symmetry.space_group_name_H-M   'P 1'
#
loop_
_entity.id
_entity.type
_entity.pdbx_description
1 polymer ?
#
loop_
_entity_poly.entity_id
_entity_poly.type
_entity_poly.pdbx_seq_one_letter_code
_entity_poly.pdbx_strand_id
1 'polypeptide(L)'
;FSPPPPLLALALPPLPLLPPAAAAARSAPARLSSFLGALALGALVRSPLGPRGLAPLLVSLGRPAGPLAVPPAGAPLLRPLGVAPPAAPLLVPLRPAPAAAVGAGPPSVVVLARALFRAAAPLLSLPLPPPTLVAGSRRSPALCRPALAALALAPSRAPVLFRSALLPLARPPLRRPLLSPPPAFFAALCVPAVLRLPGSGPLAALPLLPPPGGLLSASFLAAGFLFAPPLGLRPPPRLAPAPLLLAPPPLAPAPLPVFGSPLSVASPAPVAALALAAPLPLPRPVAPLLGPGLPVFLPRPLLSPSPAPLFAAAGVLALAPAAFAGLARLALVPGGALVSPFAPPALVPLGPCPLLAAVLLGAARLLRFRGVALGPACPLVLRGAPPPLLAAAARSLPAALCVLSPPVPAPRVVSGGGCCAVPLRRAVRAGCSPVAGPAVLALAASARALALLPPLLAAPAGSASAALLSALPARPAPPAGAPSGLPLAAGVVGCLAPLGVPARSPVPRPVLLSAAAAAALLLRVAALLPAAPRPRPAAPGPCSLSPLPPPSSLLCHSASPLPLPLPPLSD
;
A
#
# COMPACT_ATOMS: atom_id res chain seq x y z
N PHE A 1 65.70 48.95 -24.98
CA PHE A 1 64.68 48.49 -24.01
C PHE A 1 63.33 48.40 -24.72
N SER A 2 62.99 47.24 -25.29
CA SER A 2 61.62 46.97 -25.75
C SER A 2 60.77 46.53 -24.56
N PRO A 3 59.48 46.91 -24.49
CA PRO A 3 58.62 46.44 -23.41
C PRO A 3 58.39 44.91 -23.55
N PRO A 4 58.15 44.19 -22.44
CA PRO A 4 57.82 42.78 -22.51
C PRO A 4 56.46 42.60 -23.19
N PRO A 5 56.23 41.49 -23.91
CA PRO A 5 54.95 41.22 -24.53
C PRO A 5 53.85 41.09 -23.45
N PRO A 6 52.60 41.46 -23.77
CA PRO A 6 51.50 41.33 -22.83
C PRO A 6 51.33 39.85 -22.47
N LEU A 7 51.29 39.54 -21.16
CA LEU A 7 50.88 38.23 -20.68
C LEU A 7 49.48 37.96 -21.21
N LEU A 8 49.42 37.16 -22.27
CA LEU A 8 48.22 36.47 -22.74
C LEU A 8 47.61 35.81 -21.51
N ALA A 9 46.53 36.40 -20.99
CA ALA A 9 45.69 35.76 -20.00
C ALA A 9 45.22 34.46 -20.63
N LEU A 10 45.90 33.37 -20.32
CA LEU A 10 45.50 32.00 -20.67
C LEU A 10 44.11 31.80 -20.07
N ALA A 11 43.09 32.08 -20.88
CA ALA A 11 41.73 31.69 -20.61
C ALA A 11 41.73 30.16 -20.64
N LEU A 12 41.98 29.56 -19.49
CA LEU A 12 41.93 28.12 -19.29
C LEU A 12 40.60 27.63 -19.89
N PRO A 13 40.64 26.65 -20.82
CA PRO A 13 39.41 26.06 -21.33
C PRO A 13 38.60 25.54 -20.14
N PRO A 14 37.26 25.65 -20.17
CA PRO A 14 36.42 25.31 -19.02
C PRO A 14 36.70 23.85 -18.62
N LEU A 15 37.27 23.65 -17.43
CA LEU A 15 37.59 22.33 -16.89
C LEU A 15 36.29 21.53 -16.68
N PRO A 16 36.05 20.47 -17.48
CA PRO A 16 34.84 19.68 -17.34
C PRO A 16 34.97 18.80 -16.09
N LEU A 17 34.27 19.19 -15.01
CA LEU A 17 34.23 18.42 -13.76
C LEU A 17 33.32 17.17 -13.82
N LEU A 18 32.46 17.08 -14.85
CA LEU A 18 31.46 16.04 -15.00
C LEU A 18 31.67 15.29 -16.32
N PRO A 19 31.32 13.99 -16.39
CA PRO A 19 31.37 13.24 -17.64
C PRO A 19 30.44 13.85 -18.68
N PRO A 20 30.71 13.69 -19.99
CA PRO A 20 30.02 14.41 -21.07
C PRO A 20 28.50 14.15 -21.13
N ALA A 21 28.04 13.01 -20.61
CA ALA A 21 26.63 12.64 -20.56
C ALA A 21 25.90 13.12 -19.29
N ALA A 22 26.59 13.75 -18.32
CA ALA A 22 25.99 14.24 -17.10
C ALA A 22 25.53 15.69 -17.25
N ALA A 23 24.27 15.95 -16.93
CA ALA A 23 23.74 17.31 -16.90
C ALA A 23 23.92 17.92 -15.49
N ALA A 24 24.09 19.24 -15.43
CA ALA A 24 24.11 19.98 -14.18
C ALA A 24 23.19 21.19 -14.26
N ALA A 25 22.25 21.30 -13.32
CA ALA A 25 21.50 22.52 -13.08
C ALA A 25 21.88 23.06 -11.69
N ARG A 26 22.25 24.34 -11.61
CA ARG A 26 22.61 25.02 -10.36
C ARG A 26 21.64 26.17 -10.07
N SER A 27 21.42 26.48 -8.81
CA SER A 27 20.59 27.59 -8.32
C SER A 27 19.22 27.72 -9.00
N ALA A 28 19.02 28.75 -9.82
CA ALA A 28 17.73 29.10 -10.42
C ALA A 28 17.13 27.99 -11.30
N PRO A 29 17.81 27.44 -12.33
CA PRO A 29 17.26 26.35 -13.14
C PRO A 29 16.98 25.07 -12.33
N ALA A 30 17.78 24.77 -11.30
CA ALA A 30 17.51 23.63 -10.42
C ALA A 30 16.21 23.80 -9.62
N ARG A 31 15.97 25.02 -9.11
CA ARG A 31 14.74 25.37 -8.39
C ARG A 31 13.54 25.39 -9.32
N LEU A 32 13.67 25.93 -10.53
CA LEU A 32 12.61 25.95 -11.54
C LEU A 32 12.21 24.54 -11.98
N SER A 33 13.17 23.65 -12.24
CA SER A 33 12.90 22.26 -12.59
C SER A 33 12.18 21.51 -11.46
N SER A 34 12.63 21.72 -10.22
CA SER A 34 11.97 21.16 -9.03
C SER A 34 10.55 21.72 -8.84
N PHE A 35 10.34 23.00 -9.16
CA PHE A 35 9.04 23.68 -9.10
C PHE A 35 8.06 23.14 -10.12
N LEU A 36 8.45 23.06 -11.39
CA LEU A 36 7.61 22.50 -12.43
C LEU A 36 7.29 21.03 -12.15
N GLY A 37 8.27 20.27 -11.67
CA GLY A 37 8.07 18.88 -11.24
C GLY A 37 7.03 18.75 -10.11
N ALA A 38 7.15 19.54 -9.04
CA ALA A 38 6.20 19.52 -7.93
C ALA A 38 4.80 19.99 -8.34
N LEU A 39 4.70 21.01 -9.21
CA LEU A 39 3.42 21.47 -9.75
C LEU A 39 2.75 20.42 -10.62
N ALA A 40 3.49 19.79 -11.53
CA ALA A 40 3.00 18.75 -12.42
C ALA A 40 2.49 17.53 -11.63
N LEU A 41 3.29 17.05 -10.66
CA LEU A 41 2.91 15.94 -9.80
C LEU A 41 1.65 16.23 -8.97
N GLY A 42 1.58 17.42 -8.36
CA GLY A 42 0.39 17.80 -7.60
C GLY A 42 -0.80 18.18 -8.50
N ALA A 43 -0.61 18.38 -9.81
CA ALA A 43 -1.72 18.53 -10.77
C ALA A 43 -2.29 17.16 -11.15
N LEU A 44 -1.42 16.19 -11.42
CA LEU A 44 -1.79 14.79 -11.71
C LEU A 44 -2.61 14.19 -10.56
N VAL A 45 -2.23 14.50 -9.33
CA VAL A 45 -2.86 13.95 -8.13
C VAL A 45 -4.05 14.80 -7.64
N ARG A 46 -4.37 15.90 -8.31
CA ARG A 46 -5.52 16.76 -7.95
C ARG A 46 -6.87 16.15 -8.34
N SER A 47 -6.98 15.54 -9.51
CA SER A 47 -8.23 14.94 -10.00
C SER A 47 -8.83 13.85 -9.09
N PRO A 48 -8.05 12.97 -8.43
CA PRO A 48 -8.61 11.97 -7.51
C PRO A 48 -8.95 12.51 -6.11
N LEU A 49 -8.69 13.78 -5.80
CA LEU A 49 -8.98 14.31 -4.46
C LEU A 49 -10.47 14.56 -4.23
N GLY A 50 -10.92 14.35 -3.00
CA GLY A 50 -12.30 14.63 -2.60
C GLY A 50 -13.30 13.53 -2.97
N PRO A 51 -14.59 13.70 -2.57
CA PRO A 51 -15.63 12.69 -2.77
C PRO A 51 -16.07 12.56 -4.24
N ARG A 52 -15.95 13.63 -5.04
CA ARG A 52 -16.24 13.60 -6.49
C ARG A 52 -14.96 13.44 -7.33
N GLY A 53 -13.86 13.00 -6.71
CA GLY A 53 -12.60 12.82 -7.41
C GLY A 53 -12.64 11.68 -8.42
N LEU A 54 -12.00 11.88 -9.58
CA LEU A 54 -11.93 10.90 -10.67
C LEU A 54 -10.72 9.98 -10.48
N ALA A 55 -10.89 8.68 -10.78
CA ALA A 55 -9.80 7.71 -10.73
C ALA A 55 -9.05 7.68 -12.07
N PRO A 56 -7.72 7.90 -12.10
CA PRO A 56 -6.95 7.73 -13.32
C PRO A 56 -6.85 6.24 -13.69
N LEU A 57 -6.81 5.94 -14.99
CA LEU A 57 -6.52 4.60 -15.51
C LEU A 57 -5.01 4.47 -15.71
N LEU A 58 -4.41 3.42 -15.15
CA LEU A 58 -3.00 3.10 -15.35
C LEU A 58 -2.88 1.88 -16.25
N VAL A 59 -2.16 2.05 -17.36
CA VAL A 59 -1.81 0.99 -18.31
C VAL A 59 -0.31 0.79 -18.22
N SER A 60 0.11 -0.44 -17.90
CA SER A 60 1.53 -0.78 -17.88
C SER A 60 1.94 -1.20 -19.30
N LEU A 61 2.83 -0.42 -19.91
CA LEU A 61 3.27 -0.59 -21.31
C LEU A 61 4.44 -1.60 -21.48
N GLY A 62 4.68 -2.47 -20.49
CA GLY A 62 5.72 -3.51 -20.58
C GLY A 62 5.35 -4.66 -21.53
N ARG A 63 6.34 -5.48 -21.93
CA ARG A 63 6.10 -6.81 -22.52
C ARG A 63 6.34 -7.88 -21.43
N PRO A 64 5.34 -8.72 -21.12
CA PRO A 64 3.99 -8.76 -21.68
C PRO A 64 3.15 -7.54 -21.26
N ALA A 65 2.18 -7.15 -22.10
CA ALA A 65 1.26 -6.03 -21.83
C ALA A 65 0.72 -6.17 -20.40
N GLY A 66 1.04 -5.19 -19.55
CA GLY A 66 0.76 -5.32 -18.14
C GLY A 66 -0.71 -5.07 -17.82
N PRO A 67 -1.20 -5.56 -16.67
CA PRO A 67 -2.61 -5.49 -16.32
C PRO A 67 -3.09 -4.04 -16.23
N LEU A 68 -4.27 -3.76 -16.81
CA LEU A 68 -4.98 -2.50 -16.60
C LEU A 68 -5.32 -2.37 -15.11
N ALA A 69 -4.80 -1.31 -14.50
CA ALA A 69 -5.00 -1.04 -13.09
C ALA A 69 -5.76 0.27 -12.92
N VAL A 70 -6.88 0.21 -12.20
CA VAL A 70 -7.57 1.41 -11.70
C VAL A 70 -7.12 1.61 -10.25
N PRO A 71 -6.09 2.43 -9.98
CA PRO A 71 -5.73 2.77 -8.63
C PRO A 71 -6.89 3.49 -7.94
N PRO A 72 -7.24 3.13 -6.68
CA PRO A 72 -8.19 3.93 -5.93
C PRO A 72 -7.58 5.31 -5.65
N ALA A 73 -8.44 6.33 -5.59
CA ALA A 73 -8.05 7.68 -5.17
C ALA A 73 -7.28 7.63 -3.83
N GLY A 74 -5.98 7.89 -3.84
CA GLY A 74 -5.16 7.83 -2.62
C GLY A 74 -4.34 6.56 -2.40
N ALA A 75 -4.33 5.61 -3.33
CA ALA A 75 -3.14 4.78 -3.51
C ALA A 75 -1.97 5.68 -3.98
N PRO A 76 -0.70 5.29 -3.76
CA PRO A 76 0.43 6.02 -4.29
C PRO A 76 0.45 5.90 -5.83
N LEU A 77 -0.34 6.73 -6.53
CA LEU A 77 -0.36 6.88 -7.99
C LEU A 77 1.04 7.11 -8.53
N LEU A 78 1.86 7.81 -7.75
CA LEU A 78 3.20 8.23 -8.14
C LEU A 78 4.22 7.08 -8.18
N ARG A 79 3.96 5.94 -7.52
CA ARG A 79 4.87 4.78 -7.55
C ARG A 79 4.88 4.06 -8.91
N PRO A 80 3.72 3.64 -9.48
CA PRO A 80 3.69 2.95 -10.76
C PRO A 80 4.02 3.86 -11.96
N LEU A 81 3.86 5.19 -11.83
CA LEU A 81 4.05 6.13 -12.94
C LEU A 81 5.50 6.37 -13.39
N GLY A 82 6.50 5.75 -12.74
CA GLY A 82 7.90 5.86 -13.18
C GLY A 82 8.38 7.30 -13.35
N VAL A 83 8.05 8.18 -12.40
CA VAL A 83 8.14 9.63 -12.61
C VAL A 83 9.60 10.10 -12.62
N ALA A 84 10.01 10.78 -13.69
CA ALA A 84 11.37 11.28 -13.91
C ALA A 84 11.78 12.63 -13.26
N PRO A 85 10.89 13.59 -12.90
CA PRO A 85 11.33 14.89 -12.45
C PRO A 85 12.00 14.81 -11.07
N PRO A 86 12.95 15.70 -10.77
CA PRO A 86 13.76 15.68 -9.53
C PRO A 86 12.94 15.83 -8.25
N ALA A 87 11.75 16.43 -8.34
CA ALA A 87 10.81 16.55 -7.23
C ALA A 87 10.07 15.23 -6.90
N ALA A 88 10.01 14.28 -7.84
CA ALA A 88 9.35 13.00 -7.65
C ALA A 88 9.93 12.16 -6.51
N PRO A 89 11.25 11.89 -6.43
CA PRO A 89 11.80 11.10 -5.33
C PRO A 89 11.58 11.74 -3.95
N LEU A 90 11.33 13.06 -3.89
CA LEU A 90 10.99 13.74 -2.63
C LEU A 90 9.49 13.67 -2.30
N LEU A 91 8.61 13.64 -3.29
CA LEU A 91 7.15 13.64 -3.11
C LEU A 91 6.50 12.25 -3.12
N VAL A 92 7.05 11.30 -3.89
CA VAL A 92 6.56 9.92 -4.04
C VAL A 92 6.64 9.10 -2.75
N PRO A 93 7.74 9.12 -1.96
CA PRO A 93 7.85 8.33 -0.75
C PRO A 93 7.13 8.97 0.44
N LEU A 94 6.54 10.16 0.29
CA LEU A 94 5.76 10.82 1.34
C LEU A 94 4.49 10.04 1.64
N ARG A 95 4.65 9.03 2.47
CA ARG A 95 3.60 8.53 3.33
C ARG A 95 3.82 9.20 4.68
N PRO A 96 2.81 9.86 5.26
CA PRO A 96 2.90 10.22 6.67
C PRO A 96 3.30 8.95 7.46
N ALA A 97 4.26 9.03 8.38
CA ALA A 97 4.71 7.87 9.16
C ALA A 97 3.56 7.10 9.86
N PRO A 98 2.41 7.72 10.23
CA PRO A 98 1.22 6.98 10.67
C PRO A 98 0.19 6.68 9.55
N ALA A 99 0.44 6.97 8.27
CA ALA A 99 -0.53 6.82 7.17
C ALA A 99 -0.87 5.38 6.79
N ALA A 100 -0.04 4.41 7.19
CA ALA A 100 -0.46 3.01 7.19
C ALA A 100 -1.62 2.74 8.18
N ALA A 101 -1.81 3.61 9.17
CA ALA A 101 -2.77 3.46 10.26
C ALA A 101 -3.89 4.53 10.29
N VAL A 102 -3.77 5.64 9.54
CA VAL A 102 -4.65 6.82 9.71
C VAL A 102 -5.53 7.13 8.49
N GLY A 103 -5.30 6.50 7.33
CA GLY A 103 -6.23 6.56 6.18
C GLY A 103 -6.40 7.94 5.52
N ALA A 104 -5.67 8.98 5.96
CA ALA A 104 -5.43 10.20 5.18
C ALA A 104 -4.59 9.85 3.95
N GLY A 105 -5.05 10.24 2.77
CA GLY A 105 -4.40 9.83 1.55
C GLY A 105 -3.04 10.52 1.31
N PRO A 106 -2.01 9.81 0.78
CA PRO A 106 -0.85 10.44 0.14
C PRO A 106 -1.19 11.60 -0.83
N PRO A 107 -2.30 11.62 -1.59
CA PRO A 107 -2.61 12.74 -2.48
C PRO A 107 -2.83 14.06 -1.74
N SER A 108 -3.41 14.04 -0.54
CA SER A 108 -3.60 15.26 0.25
C SER A 108 -2.28 15.88 0.70
N VAL A 109 -1.27 15.04 0.98
CA VAL A 109 0.08 15.48 1.34
C VAL A 109 0.75 16.15 0.15
N VAL A 110 0.72 15.50 -1.02
CA VAL A 110 1.34 16.01 -2.25
C VAL A 110 0.69 17.32 -2.69
N VAL A 111 -0.64 17.41 -2.63
CA VAL A 111 -1.37 18.62 -3.04
C VAL A 111 -1.18 19.78 -2.05
N LEU A 112 -1.13 19.49 -0.74
CA LEU A 112 -0.79 20.52 0.25
C LEU A 112 0.67 20.97 0.13
N ALA A 113 1.62 20.04 -0.08
CA ALA A 113 3.02 20.37 -0.31
C ALA A 113 3.18 21.26 -1.57
N ARG A 114 2.46 20.94 -2.65
CA ARG A 114 2.35 21.78 -3.84
C ARG A 114 1.81 23.17 -3.52
N ALA A 115 0.75 23.28 -2.72
CA ALA A 115 0.16 24.56 -2.34
C ALA A 115 1.13 25.42 -1.51
N LEU A 116 1.83 24.83 -0.55
CA LEU A 116 2.86 25.47 0.27
C LEU A 116 4.01 25.98 -0.61
N PHE A 117 4.51 25.13 -1.51
CA PHE A 117 5.60 25.47 -2.41
C PHE A 117 5.20 26.56 -3.42
N ARG A 118 3.99 26.49 -3.97
CA ARG A 118 3.43 27.52 -4.87
C ARG A 118 3.27 28.87 -4.16
N ALA A 119 2.87 28.88 -2.89
CA ALA A 119 2.75 30.11 -2.12
C ALA A 119 4.12 30.72 -1.76
N ALA A 120 5.16 29.89 -1.64
CA ALA A 120 6.54 30.32 -1.37
C ALA A 120 7.30 30.75 -2.63
N ALA A 121 6.91 30.30 -3.82
CA ALA A 121 7.57 30.63 -5.09
C ALA A 121 7.81 32.13 -5.35
N PRO A 122 6.82 33.05 -5.18
CA PRO A 122 7.06 34.48 -5.36
C PRO A 122 8.00 35.09 -4.31
N LEU A 123 8.27 34.39 -3.20
CA LEU A 123 9.24 34.84 -2.20
C LEU A 123 10.68 34.44 -2.58
N LEU A 124 10.86 33.54 -3.54
CA LEU A 124 12.18 33.15 -4.03
C LEU A 124 12.79 34.19 -4.99
N SER A 125 11.97 35.05 -5.60
CA SER A 125 12.45 36.19 -6.39
C SER A 125 12.85 37.39 -5.54
N LEU A 126 12.46 37.40 -4.26
CA LEU A 126 12.93 38.38 -3.29
C LEU A 126 14.34 37.98 -2.80
N PRO A 127 15.15 38.94 -2.30
CA PRO A 127 16.47 38.67 -1.72
C PRO A 127 16.36 38.01 -0.33
N LEU A 128 15.58 36.93 -0.23
CA LEU A 128 15.36 36.17 0.98
C LEU A 128 16.15 34.86 0.93
N PRO A 129 16.95 34.55 1.96
CA PRO A 129 17.67 33.29 1.98
C PRO A 129 16.67 32.11 2.14
N PRO A 130 16.76 31.05 1.30
CA PRO A 130 15.89 29.86 1.40
C PRO A 130 15.71 29.26 2.82
N PRO A 131 16.72 29.24 3.72
CA PRO A 131 16.51 28.76 5.08
C PRO A 131 15.46 29.53 5.88
N THR A 132 15.21 30.82 5.63
CA THR A 132 14.15 31.56 6.34
C THR A 132 12.76 31.10 5.90
N LEU A 133 12.57 30.80 4.61
CA LEU A 133 11.34 30.22 4.08
C LEU A 133 11.08 28.82 4.64
N VAL A 134 12.14 28.03 4.79
CA VAL A 134 12.09 26.70 5.42
C VAL A 134 11.72 26.81 6.90
N ALA A 135 12.32 27.75 7.63
CA ALA A 135 12.03 27.98 9.05
C ALA A 135 10.56 28.36 9.28
N GLY A 136 10.01 29.28 8.48
CA GLY A 136 8.59 29.65 8.54
C GLY A 136 7.66 28.47 8.21
N SER A 137 7.99 27.69 7.18
CA SER A 137 7.23 26.49 6.79
C SER A 137 7.20 25.43 7.91
N ARG A 138 8.31 25.27 8.65
CA ARG A 138 8.41 24.34 9.80
C ARG A 138 7.67 24.84 11.05
N ARG A 139 7.58 26.15 11.26
CA ARG A 139 6.84 26.76 12.38
C ARG A 139 5.32 26.68 12.21
N SER A 140 4.82 26.77 10.98
CA SER A 140 3.39 26.71 10.66
C SER A 140 2.63 25.51 11.29
N PRO A 141 3.06 24.24 11.18
CA PRO A 141 2.34 23.11 11.77
C PRO A 141 2.33 23.14 13.32
N ALA A 142 3.31 23.77 13.96
CA ALA A 142 3.32 23.95 15.41
C ALA A 142 2.22 24.92 15.86
N LEU A 143 2.04 26.04 15.13
CA LEU A 143 0.96 27.02 15.37
C LEU A 143 -0.44 26.44 15.09
N CYS A 144 -0.54 25.52 14.13
CA CYS A 144 -1.79 24.83 13.80
C CYS A 144 -2.23 23.80 14.87
N ARG A 145 -1.30 23.28 15.69
CA ARG A 145 -1.55 22.22 16.68
C ARG A 145 -2.63 22.59 17.71
N PRO A 146 -2.58 23.73 18.42
CA PRO A 146 -3.60 24.10 19.40
C PRO A 146 -4.98 24.27 18.76
N ALA A 147 -5.04 24.89 17.56
CA ALA A 147 -6.30 25.05 16.83
C ALA A 147 -6.94 23.69 16.45
N LEU A 148 -6.13 22.72 16.02
CA LEU A 148 -6.63 21.36 15.76
C LEU A 148 -7.12 20.66 17.03
N ALA A 149 -6.46 20.89 18.17
CA ALA A 149 -6.87 20.31 19.44
C ALA A 149 -8.19 20.88 19.93
N ALA A 150 -8.43 22.19 19.75
CA ALA A 150 -9.68 22.86 20.11
C ALA A 150 -10.87 22.42 19.25
N LEU A 151 -10.64 22.06 17.98
CA LEU A 151 -11.67 21.54 17.07
C LEU A 151 -11.97 20.05 17.29
N ALA A 152 -11.18 19.36 18.10
CA ALA A 152 -11.27 17.92 18.27
C ALA A 152 -12.27 17.54 19.36
N LEU A 153 -13.37 16.92 18.95
CA LEU A 153 -14.42 16.41 19.82
C LEU A 153 -14.14 14.95 20.22
N ALA A 154 -14.38 14.59 21.48
CA ALA A 154 -14.33 13.20 21.91
C ALA A 154 -15.72 12.56 21.70
N PRO A 155 -15.81 11.40 21.01
CA PRO A 155 -17.05 10.64 20.94
C PRO A 155 -17.39 10.07 22.33
N SER A 156 -18.68 9.86 22.56
CA SER A 156 -19.17 9.25 23.80
C SER A 156 -18.59 7.84 23.99
N ARG A 157 -18.35 7.45 25.26
CA ARG A 157 -17.81 6.14 25.65
C ARG A 157 -18.84 5.02 25.57
N ALA A 158 -20.13 5.34 25.48
CA ALA A 158 -21.19 4.33 25.39
C ALA A 158 -21.05 3.53 24.08
N PRO A 159 -21.08 2.18 24.12
CA PRO A 159 -20.75 1.33 22.96
C PRO A 159 -21.70 1.54 21.76
N VAL A 160 -22.99 1.80 22.02
CA VAL A 160 -24.00 2.06 20.99
C VAL A 160 -23.73 3.40 20.29
N LEU A 161 -23.53 4.46 21.07
CA LEU A 161 -23.20 5.80 20.54
C LEU A 161 -21.82 5.83 19.87
N PHE A 162 -20.88 5.03 20.37
CA PHE A 162 -19.57 4.88 19.77
C PHE A 162 -19.66 4.23 18.38
N ARG A 163 -20.43 3.14 18.26
CA ARG A 163 -20.65 2.47 16.98
C ARG A 163 -21.38 3.38 15.98
N SER A 164 -22.39 4.12 16.42
CA SER A 164 -23.10 5.08 15.56
C SER A 164 -22.19 6.24 15.13
N ALA A 165 -21.25 6.68 15.97
CA ALA A 165 -20.24 7.67 15.64
C ALA A 165 -19.15 7.17 14.66
N LEU A 166 -18.84 5.87 14.64
CA LEU A 166 -17.88 5.26 13.71
C LEU A 166 -18.41 5.12 12.27
N LEU A 167 -19.72 4.90 12.09
CA LEU A 167 -20.33 4.79 10.77
C LEU A 167 -20.08 6.02 9.87
N PRO A 168 -20.31 7.27 10.31
CA PRO A 168 -20.02 8.45 9.51
C PRO A 168 -18.52 8.68 9.31
N LEU A 169 -17.65 8.18 10.20
CA LEU A 169 -16.18 8.22 10.01
C LEU A 169 -15.70 7.32 8.87
N ALA A 170 -16.37 6.18 8.66
CA ALA A 170 -16.03 5.25 7.59
C ALA A 170 -16.48 5.72 6.20
N ARG A 171 -17.53 6.54 6.11
CA ARG A 171 -18.14 6.95 4.83
C ARG A 171 -17.21 7.79 3.92
N PRO A 172 -16.50 8.83 4.38
CA PRO A 172 -15.69 9.68 3.54
C PRO A 172 -14.64 8.96 2.67
N PRO A 173 -13.81 8.02 3.18
CA PRO A 173 -12.89 7.28 2.32
C PRO A 173 -13.58 6.35 1.31
N LEU A 174 -14.86 6.03 1.54
CA LEU A 174 -15.68 5.13 0.71
C LEU A 174 -16.57 5.85 -0.32
N ARG A 175 -16.71 7.18 -0.24
CA ARG A 175 -17.55 8.00 -1.16
C ARG A 175 -16.98 8.11 -2.59
N ARG A 176 -16.23 7.12 -3.06
CA ARG A 176 -15.48 7.16 -4.33
C ARG A 176 -16.31 6.55 -5.47
N PRO A 177 -16.23 7.10 -6.70
CA PRO A 177 -17.12 6.74 -7.82
C PRO A 177 -16.98 5.29 -8.32
N LEU A 178 -15.99 4.54 -7.83
CA LEU A 178 -15.76 3.15 -8.24
C LEU A 178 -16.63 2.12 -7.49
N LEU A 179 -17.27 2.51 -6.38
CA LEU A 179 -18.13 1.64 -5.59
C LEU A 179 -19.60 1.91 -5.96
N SER A 180 -20.23 0.99 -6.68
CA SER A 180 -21.64 1.06 -7.07
C SER A 180 -22.63 1.02 -5.89
N PRO A 181 -22.44 0.23 -4.81
CA PRO A 181 -23.37 0.28 -3.67
C PRO A 181 -23.07 1.51 -2.79
N PRO A 182 -24.07 2.00 -2.04
CA PRO A 182 -23.93 3.18 -1.21
C PRO A 182 -22.79 3.00 -0.20
N PRO A 183 -22.00 4.05 0.10
CA PRO A 183 -20.88 3.98 1.06
C PRO A 183 -21.33 3.55 2.46
N ALA A 184 -22.62 3.71 2.79
CA ALA A 184 -23.22 3.22 4.02
C ALA A 184 -23.13 1.68 4.15
N PHE A 185 -23.28 0.94 3.05
CA PHE A 185 -23.19 -0.51 3.03
C PHE A 185 -21.79 -0.99 3.43
N PHE A 186 -20.75 -0.47 2.78
CA PHE A 186 -19.36 -0.82 3.12
C PHE A 186 -18.95 -0.29 4.51
N ALA A 187 -19.45 0.87 4.94
CA ALA A 187 -19.25 1.35 6.31
C ALA A 187 -19.82 0.37 7.34
N ALA A 188 -21.00 -0.18 7.08
CA ALA A 188 -21.64 -1.19 7.94
C ALA A 188 -20.87 -2.52 7.98
N LEU A 189 -20.04 -2.83 6.96
CA LEU A 189 -19.14 -3.97 6.96
C LEU A 189 -17.80 -3.67 7.67
N CYS A 190 -17.22 -2.49 7.47
CA CYS A 190 -15.92 -2.12 8.05
C CYS A 190 -15.97 -1.88 9.56
N VAL A 191 -17.03 -1.25 10.09
CA VAL A 191 -17.16 -0.98 11.53
C VAL A 191 -17.14 -2.26 12.38
N PRO A 192 -17.99 -3.29 12.13
CA PRO A 192 -17.93 -4.53 12.89
C PRO A 192 -16.61 -5.28 12.68
N ALA A 193 -15.97 -5.18 11.50
CA ALA A 193 -14.66 -5.79 11.26
C ALA A 193 -13.60 -5.24 12.22
N VAL A 194 -13.59 -3.91 12.43
CA VAL A 194 -12.62 -3.26 13.31
C VAL A 194 -12.96 -3.44 14.78
N LEU A 195 -14.25 -3.45 15.15
CA LEU A 195 -14.68 -3.71 16.53
C LEU A 195 -14.33 -5.14 17.01
N ARG A 196 -14.12 -6.09 16.08
CA ARG A 196 -13.63 -7.44 16.40
C ARG A 196 -12.13 -7.48 16.68
N LEU A 197 -11.36 -6.48 16.23
CA LEU A 197 -9.93 -6.43 16.53
C LEU A 197 -9.71 -6.02 18.00
N PRO A 198 -8.80 -6.70 18.72
CA PRO A 198 -8.45 -6.32 20.08
C PRO A 198 -7.64 -5.01 20.04
N GLY A 199 -8.24 -3.92 20.53
CA GLY A 199 -7.57 -2.62 20.67
C GLY A 199 -6.99 -2.08 19.35
N SER A 200 -5.68 -1.79 19.34
CA SER A 200 -4.92 -1.30 18.17
C SER A 200 -4.31 -2.43 17.34
N GLY A 201 -5.02 -3.55 17.20
CA GLY A 201 -4.55 -4.70 16.42
C GLY A 201 -4.18 -4.34 14.97
N PRO A 202 -3.19 -5.02 14.37
CA PRO A 202 -2.73 -4.70 13.03
C PRO A 202 -3.85 -4.96 12.01
N LEU A 203 -4.04 -4.02 11.07
CA LEU A 203 -4.95 -4.19 9.92
C LEU A 203 -4.61 -5.42 9.07
N ALA A 204 -3.37 -5.92 9.17
CA ALA A 204 -2.97 -7.17 8.58
C ALA A 204 -3.83 -8.35 9.05
N ALA A 205 -4.50 -8.29 10.20
CA ALA A 205 -5.42 -9.33 10.68
C ALA A 205 -6.76 -9.38 9.90
N LEU A 206 -7.11 -8.35 9.11
CA LEU A 206 -8.34 -8.32 8.30
C LEU A 206 -8.03 -8.58 6.81
N PRO A 207 -8.03 -9.85 6.35
CA PRO A 207 -7.87 -10.14 4.93
C PRO A 207 -9.03 -9.58 4.10
N LEU A 208 -8.69 -8.99 2.95
CA LEU A 208 -9.66 -8.72 1.90
C LEU A 208 -9.55 -9.86 0.87
N LEU A 209 -10.63 -10.59 0.66
CA LEU A 209 -10.73 -11.67 -0.31
C LEU A 209 -11.64 -11.23 -1.45
N PRO A 210 -11.11 -11.03 -2.67
CA PRO A 210 -11.92 -10.60 -3.80
C PRO A 210 -12.16 -11.77 -4.80
N PRO A 211 -13.01 -12.77 -4.50
CA PRO A 211 -13.35 -13.80 -5.48
C PRO A 211 -14.26 -13.21 -6.58
N PRO A 212 -13.92 -13.40 -7.87
CA PRO A 212 -14.68 -12.82 -8.97
C PRO A 212 -16.12 -13.34 -9.04
N GLY A 213 -17.00 -12.50 -9.59
CA GLY A 213 -18.41 -12.80 -9.84
C GLY A 213 -19.38 -12.13 -8.87
N GLY A 214 -20.64 -12.00 -9.30
CA GLY A 214 -21.71 -11.34 -8.56
C GLY A 214 -21.62 -9.81 -8.55
N LEU A 215 -22.50 -9.19 -7.78
CA LEU A 215 -22.56 -7.74 -7.58
C LEU A 215 -21.71 -7.31 -6.38
N LEU A 216 -21.27 -6.04 -6.36
CA LEU A 216 -20.58 -5.45 -5.20
C LEU A 216 -21.45 -5.45 -3.93
N SER A 217 -22.77 -5.35 -4.07
CA SER A 217 -23.74 -5.45 -2.97
C SER A 217 -23.82 -6.85 -2.34
N ALA A 218 -23.33 -7.89 -3.02
CA ALA A 218 -23.22 -9.25 -2.46
C ALA A 218 -21.95 -9.45 -1.62
N SER A 219 -21.16 -8.39 -1.38
CA SER A 219 -19.99 -8.43 -0.51
C SER A 219 -20.41 -8.56 0.95
N PHE A 220 -19.68 -9.31 1.76
CA PHE A 220 -20.05 -9.53 3.15
C PHE A 220 -18.84 -9.74 4.06
N LEU A 221 -19.05 -9.54 5.36
CA LEU A 221 -18.08 -9.88 6.39
C LEU A 221 -18.29 -11.35 6.80
N ALA A 222 -17.28 -12.19 6.61
CA ALA A 222 -17.41 -13.60 6.93
C ALA A 222 -17.52 -13.81 8.46
N ALA A 223 -18.48 -14.63 8.88
CA ALA A 223 -18.51 -15.15 10.24
C ALA A 223 -17.51 -16.32 10.34
N GLY A 224 -16.40 -16.06 11.05
CA GLY A 224 -15.23 -16.93 11.16
C GLY A 224 -14.12 -16.55 10.19
N PHE A 225 -13.35 -17.53 9.72
CA PHE A 225 -12.25 -17.33 8.77
C PHE A 225 -12.51 -18.05 7.45
N LEU A 226 -12.06 -17.45 6.35
CA LEU A 226 -12.09 -18.02 5.02
C LEU A 226 -10.67 -18.20 4.53
N PHE A 227 -10.36 -19.41 4.08
CA PHE A 227 -9.06 -19.78 3.58
C PHE A 227 -9.20 -20.32 2.15
N ALA A 228 -8.33 -19.89 1.25
CA ALA A 228 -8.29 -20.39 -0.12
C ALA A 228 -7.21 -21.48 -0.22
N PRO A 229 -7.57 -22.78 -0.25
CA PRO A 229 -6.60 -23.82 -0.50
C PRO A 229 -6.10 -23.73 -1.96
N PRO A 230 -4.84 -24.09 -2.23
CA PRO A 230 -4.35 -24.18 -3.61
C PRO A 230 -5.02 -25.34 -4.36
N LEU A 231 -4.99 -25.25 -5.69
CA LEU A 231 -5.63 -26.20 -6.60
C LEU A 231 -5.07 -27.62 -6.41
N GLY A 232 -5.95 -28.63 -6.32
CA GLY A 232 -5.57 -30.06 -6.32
C GLY A 232 -6.05 -30.86 -5.11
N LEU A 233 -6.26 -30.23 -3.96
CA LEU A 233 -6.84 -30.90 -2.79
C LEU A 233 -8.37 -30.81 -2.83
N ARG A 234 -9.04 -31.96 -2.70
CA ARG A 234 -10.49 -32.03 -2.47
C ARG A 234 -10.73 -32.15 -0.95
N PRO A 235 -10.96 -31.04 -0.24
CA PRO A 235 -11.33 -31.13 1.17
C PRO A 235 -12.71 -31.80 1.30
N PRO A 236 -12.98 -32.50 2.42
CA PRO A 236 -14.31 -33.01 2.71
C PRO A 236 -15.33 -31.86 2.75
N PRO A 237 -16.59 -32.11 2.35
CA PRO A 237 -17.61 -31.06 2.28
C PRO A 237 -17.89 -30.42 3.65
N ARG A 238 -17.85 -31.22 4.72
CA ARG A 238 -18.00 -30.78 6.11
C ARG A 238 -17.16 -31.67 7.02
N LEU A 239 -16.60 -31.07 8.06
CA LEU A 239 -15.80 -31.74 9.08
C LEU A 239 -16.06 -31.03 10.44
N ALA A 240 -16.51 -31.79 11.43
CA ALA A 240 -16.90 -31.30 12.76
C ALA A 240 -16.58 -32.35 13.84
N PRO A 241 -16.17 -31.95 15.06
CA PRO A 241 -15.33 -30.82 15.45
C PRO A 241 -13.83 -31.08 15.18
N ALA A 242 -13.05 -30.01 15.00
CA ALA A 242 -11.67 -30.13 14.53
C ALA A 242 -10.68 -29.22 15.27
N PRO A 243 -9.83 -29.76 16.18
CA PRO A 243 -8.64 -29.04 16.61
C PRO A 243 -7.66 -28.87 15.43
N LEU A 244 -7.14 -27.65 15.30
CA LEU A 244 -6.25 -27.26 14.21
C LEU A 244 -4.81 -27.23 14.72
N LEU A 245 -3.91 -27.93 14.03
CA LEU A 245 -2.46 -27.77 14.21
C LEU A 245 -1.88 -26.86 13.12
N LEU A 246 -1.22 -25.79 13.54
CA LEU A 246 -0.59 -24.79 12.67
C LEU A 246 0.94 -24.89 12.74
N ALA A 247 1.57 -25.45 11.71
CA ALA A 247 3.01 -25.71 11.69
C ALA A 247 3.72 -24.92 10.56
N PRO A 248 4.65 -23.99 10.87
CA PRO A 248 5.43 -23.24 9.90
C PRO A 248 6.62 -23.90 9.16
N PRO A 249 7.14 -25.11 9.47
CA PRO A 249 8.32 -25.67 8.80
C PRO A 249 8.00 -26.71 7.72
N PRO A 250 9.01 -27.08 6.89
CA PRO A 250 8.83 -28.04 5.80
C PRO A 250 8.68 -29.48 6.22
N LEU A 251 7.64 -30.09 5.66
CA LEU A 251 7.51 -31.53 5.47
C LEU A 251 8.21 -32.02 4.19
N ALA A 252 8.89 -31.13 3.46
CA ALA A 252 9.78 -31.52 2.39
C ALA A 252 11.10 -32.06 2.99
N PRO A 253 11.82 -32.95 2.29
CA PRO A 253 13.17 -33.33 2.69
C PRO A 253 13.99 -32.06 2.91
N ALA A 254 14.50 -31.89 4.13
CA ALA A 254 15.29 -30.72 4.46
C ALA A 254 16.53 -30.72 3.55
N PRO A 255 16.81 -29.62 2.82
CA PRO A 255 18.13 -29.50 2.21
C PRO A 255 19.16 -29.60 3.34
N LEU A 256 20.19 -30.41 3.14
CA LEU A 256 21.31 -30.48 4.07
C LEU A 256 21.80 -29.04 4.33
N PRO A 257 22.02 -28.64 5.59
CA PRO A 257 22.32 -27.24 5.95
C PRO A 257 23.64 -26.74 5.35
N VAL A 258 24.45 -27.63 4.77
CA VAL A 258 25.71 -27.31 4.10
C VAL A 258 25.43 -27.03 2.62
N PHE A 259 25.17 -25.77 2.29
CA PHE A 259 25.12 -25.33 0.90
C PHE A 259 26.49 -25.56 0.24
N GLY A 260 26.52 -26.32 -0.87
CA GLY A 260 27.70 -26.46 -1.71
C GLY A 260 28.60 -27.66 -1.42
N SER A 261 28.13 -28.69 -0.69
CA SER A 261 28.84 -29.97 -0.63
C SER A 261 28.52 -30.82 -1.87
N PRO A 262 29.42 -30.94 -2.87
CA PRO A 262 29.23 -31.91 -3.94
C PRO A 262 29.32 -33.32 -3.34
N LEU A 263 28.27 -34.11 -3.49
CA LEU A 263 28.34 -35.55 -3.22
C LEU A 263 29.06 -36.19 -4.40
N SER A 264 30.39 -36.34 -4.30
CA SER A 264 31.17 -37.10 -5.28
C SER A 264 31.01 -38.58 -4.97
N VAL A 265 30.57 -39.36 -5.95
CA VAL A 265 30.28 -40.77 -5.75
C VAL A 265 31.08 -41.59 -6.76
N ALA A 266 31.92 -42.50 -6.27
CA ALA A 266 32.84 -43.30 -7.10
C ALA A 266 32.17 -44.48 -7.83
N SER A 267 30.95 -44.86 -7.42
CA SER A 267 30.21 -45.97 -8.01
C SER A 267 28.69 -45.76 -7.90
N PRO A 268 27.86 -46.37 -8.76
CA PRO A 268 26.41 -46.17 -8.74
C PRO A 268 25.72 -46.80 -7.52
N ALA A 269 26.34 -47.78 -6.85
CA ALA A 269 25.78 -48.46 -5.68
C ALA A 269 25.51 -47.51 -4.48
N PRO A 270 26.44 -46.63 -4.06
CA PRO A 270 26.17 -45.62 -3.04
C PRO A 270 25.15 -44.55 -3.47
N VAL A 271 25.01 -44.25 -4.77
CA VAL A 271 23.91 -43.39 -5.26
C VAL A 271 22.57 -44.11 -5.11
N ALA A 272 22.50 -45.40 -5.42
CA ALA A 272 21.28 -46.20 -5.23
C ALA A 272 20.95 -46.38 -3.74
N ALA A 273 21.95 -46.63 -2.90
CA ALA A 273 21.79 -46.66 -1.45
C ALA A 273 21.37 -45.29 -0.90
N LEU A 274 21.90 -44.18 -1.43
CA LEU A 274 21.45 -42.82 -1.13
C LEU A 274 20.09 -42.49 -1.73
N ALA A 275 19.63 -43.14 -2.79
CA ALA A 275 18.29 -42.95 -3.35
C ALA A 275 17.24 -43.78 -2.57
N LEU A 276 17.65 -44.92 -2.01
CA LEU A 276 16.88 -45.73 -1.09
C LEU A 276 16.89 -45.16 0.34
N ALA A 277 17.99 -44.53 0.76
CA ALA A 277 18.16 -43.83 2.03
C ALA A 277 17.68 -42.36 1.98
N ALA A 278 17.72 -41.72 0.81
CA ALA A 278 16.94 -40.53 0.52
C ALA A 278 15.49 -40.97 0.63
N PRO A 279 14.72 -40.38 1.54
CA PRO A 279 13.63 -41.09 2.16
C PRO A 279 12.51 -41.39 1.14
N LEU A 280 12.30 -42.69 0.88
CA LEU A 280 10.94 -43.23 0.79
C LEU A 280 10.19 -42.86 2.10
N PRO A 281 8.88 -42.58 2.04
CA PRO A 281 8.25 -41.35 2.50
C PRO A 281 8.16 -41.21 4.03
N LEU A 282 9.00 -40.36 4.63
CA LEU A 282 8.78 -39.60 5.88
C LEU A 282 7.92 -40.23 7.02
N PRO A 283 8.17 -41.45 7.55
CA PRO A 283 7.43 -41.94 8.71
C PRO A 283 7.92 -41.29 10.02
N ARG A 284 9.24 -41.08 10.19
CA ARG A 284 9.83 -40.55 11.44
C ARG A 284 9.39 -39.12 11.81
N PRO A 285 9.43 -38.12 10.90
CA PRO A 285 9.02 -36.76 11.24
C PRO A 285 7.50 -36.57 11.27
N VAL A 286 6.73 -37.44 10.60
CA VAL A 286 5.26 -37.35 10.51
C VAL A 286 4.57 -38.15 11.62
N ALA A 287 5.17 -39.24 12.12
CA ALA A 287 4.66 -40.04 13.24
C ALA A 287 4.14 -39.23 14.44
N PRO A 288 4.85 -38.22 14.99
CA PRO A 288 4.33 -37.42 16.11
C PRO A 288 3.09 -36.58 15.75
N LEU A 289 2.87 -36.30 14.46
CA LEU A 289 1.72 -35.55 13.95
C LEU A 289 0.49 -36.44 13.70
N LEU A 290 0.68 -37.76 13.55
CA LEU A 290 -0.38 -38.75 13.32
C LEU A 290 -1.01 -39.27 14.62
N GLY A 291 -0.67 -38.69 15.78
CA GLY A 291 -1.24 -39.06 17.06
C GLY A 291 -2.76 -38.84 17.12
N PRO A 292 -3.49 -39.59 17.97
CA PRO A 292 -4.94 -39.46 18.12
C PRO A 292 -5.30 -38.03 18.56
N GLY A 293 -6.25 -37.40 17.87
CA GLY A 293 -6.82 -36.10 18.25
C GLY A 293 -6.54 -34.93 17.30
N LEU A 294 -5.93 -35.13 16.13
CA LEU A 294 -5.68 -34.08 15.13
C LEU A 294 -6.39 -34.32 13.78
N PRO A 295 -7.52 -33.66 13.49
CA PRO A 295 -8.20 -33.82 12.21
C PRO A 295 -7.76 -32.85 11.11
N VAL A 296 -7.07 -31.74 11.42
CA VAL A 296 -6.63 -30.77 10.39
C VAL A 296 -5.22 -30.27 10.66
N PHE A 297 -4.38 -30.35 9.62
CA PHE A 297 -2.98 -29.93 9.64
C PHE A 297 -2.70 -28.90 8.55
N LEU A 298 -2.07 -27.78 8.95
CA LEU A 298 -1.75 -26.64 8.08
C LEU A 298 -0.24 -26.33 8.06
N PRO A 299 0.51 -26.88 7.10
CA PRO A 299 1.92 -26.55 6.81
C PRO A 299 2.09 -25.17 6.16
N ARG A 300 3.29 -24.58 6.30
CA ARG A 300 3.68 -23.33 5.60
C ARG A 300 4.37 -23.54 4.24
N PRO A 301 5.33 -24.46 4.04
CA PRO A 301 5.89 -24.70 2.72
C PRO A 301 5.14 -25.82 2.00
N LEU A 302 5.45 -25.99 0.72
CA LEU A 302 4.87 -27.03 -0.13
C LEU A 302 4.99 -28.38 0.56
N LEU A 303 3.84 -29.00 0.79
CA LEU A 303 3.80 -30.42 1.08
C LEU A 303 4.28 -31.10 -0.20
N SER A 304 5.39 -31.85 -0.13
CA SER A 304 5.73 -32.73 -1.25
C SER A 304 4.57 -33.70 -1.49
N PRO A 305 4.40 -34.24 -2.71
CA PRO A 305 3.35 -35.23 -2.95
C PRO A 305 3.52 -36.50 -2.09
N SER A 306 4.72 -36.76 -1.56
CA SER A 306 5.07 -37.95 -0.79
C SER A 306 4.35 -38.12 0.58
N PRO A 307 4.22 -37.11 1.46
CA PRO A 307 3.52 -37.25 2.75
C PRO A 307 1.99 -37.11 2.68
N ALA A 308 1.42 -36.58 1.60
CA ALA A 308 -0.04 -36.41 1.45
C ALA A 308 -0.87 -37.71 1.67
N PRO A 309 -0.48 -38.88 1.10
CA PRO A 309 -1.22 -40.12 1.34
C PRO A 309 -1.15 -40.61 2.79
N LEU A 310 -0.06 -40.34 3.52
CA LEU A 310 0.08 -40.73 4.93
C LEU A 310 -0.91 -40.00 5.83
N PHE A 311 -1.11 -38.70 5.59
CA PHE A 311 -2.14 -37.93 6.29
C PHE A 311 -3.55 -38.41 5.93
N ALA A 312 -3.80 -38.73 4.66
CA ALA A 312 -5.08 -39.26 4.21
C ALA A 312 -5.40 -40.62 4.84
N ALA A 313 -4.41 -41.52 4.93
CA ALA A 313 -4.55 -42.84 5.57
C ALA A 313 -4.84 -42.73 7.08
N ALA A 314 -4.28 -41.72 7.74
CA ALA A 314 -4.54 -41.42 9.14
C ALA A 314 -5.83 -40.61 9.40
N GLY A 315 -6.59 -40.26 8.35
CA GLY A 315 -7.80 -39.44 8.47
C GLY A 315 -7.53 -37.96 8.81
N VAL A 316 -6.29 -37.49 8.66
CA VAL A 316 -5.87 -36.11 8.92
C VAL A 316 -5.98 -35.28 7.65
N LEU A 317 -6.73 -34.18 7.69
CA LEU A 317 -6.82 -33.24 6.56
C LEU A 317 -5.58 -32.35 6.50
N ALA A 318 -4.61 -32.70 5.65
CA ALA A 318 -3.47 -31.84 5.33
C ALA A 318 -3.84 -30.81 4.27
N LEU A 319 -3.80 -29.52 4.63
CA LEU A 319 -4.08 -28.41 3.72
C LEU A 319 -2.77 -27.85 3.15
N ALA A 320 -2.65 -27.82 1.83
CA ALA A 320 -1.48 -27.31 1.11
C ALA A 320 -1.13 -25.84 1.48
N PRO A 321 0.12 -25.39 1.21
CA PRO A 321 0.74 -24.29 1.94
C PRO A 321 -0.08 -23.00 1.96
N ALA A 322 -0.21 -22.48 3.17
CA ALA A 322 -0.67 -21.13 3.41
C ALA A 322 0.54 -20.18 3.46
N ALA A 323 0.43 -19.01 2.82
CA ALA A 323 1.35 -17.93 3.07
C ALA A 323 1.41 -17.63 4.58
N PHE A 324 2.59 -17.23 5.10
CA PHE A 324 2.78 -16.95 6.52
C PHE A 324 1.70 -16.00 7.10
N ALA A 325 1.33 -14.96 6.33
CA ALA A 325 0.25 -14.05 6.72
C ALA A 325 -1.10 -14.74 6.88
N GLY A 326 -1.40 -15.76 6.07
CA GLY A 326 -2.61 -16.59 6.19
C GLY A 326 -2.59 -17.44 7.46
N LEU A 327 -1.47 -18.10 7.77
CA LEU A 327 -1.31 -18.90 8.99
C LEU A 327 -1.36 -18.05 10.26
N ALA A 328 -0.68 -16.91 10.27
CA ALA A 328 -0.71 -15.98 11.40
C ALA A 328 -2.13 -15.48 11.69
N ARG A 329 -2.95 -15.26 10.64
CA ARG A 329 -4.37 -14.91 10.81
C ARG A 329 -5.19 -16.10 11.31
N LEU A 330 -4.95 -17.28 10.76
CA LEU A 330 -5.58 -18.53 11.18
C LEU A 330 -5.24 -18.91 12.62
N ALA A 331 -4.09 -18.50 13.16
CA ALA A 331 -3.74 -18.68 14.56
C ALA A 331 -4.60 -17.81 15.49
N LEU A 332 -4.83 -16.55 15.09
CA LEU A 332 -5.58 -15.56 15.88
C LEU A 332 -7.08 -15.90 16.04
N VAL A 333 -7.66 -16.73 15.16
CA VAL A 333 -9.10 -17.01 15.13
C VAL A 333 -9.53 -18.13 16.11
N PRO A 334 -8.96 -19.32 16.08
CA PRO A 334 -9.23 -20.32 17.10
C PRO A 334 -8.42 -20.07 18.38
N GLY A 335 -7.38 -19.21 18.35
CA GLY A 335 -6.46 -19.00 19.46
C GLY A 335 -5.33 -20.03 19.55
N GLY A 336 -5.04 -20.74 18.45
CA GLY A 336 -3.94 -21.70 18.38
C GLY A 336 -2.59 -21.02 18.26
N ALA A 337 -1.53 -21.64 18.78
CA ALA A 337 -0.16 -21.15 18.57
C ALA A 337 0.40 -21.61 17.21
N LEU A 338 1.37 -20.86 16.68
CA LEU A 338 2.22 -21.32 15.59
C LEU A 338 3.36 -22.16 16.19
N VAL A 339 3.52 -23.39 15.71
CA VAL A 339 4.24 -24.45 16.43
C VAL A 339 5.45 -24.92 15.65
N SER A 340 6.62 -25.05 16.27
CA SER A 340 7.81 -25.67 15.66
C SER A 340 7.56 -27.12 15.14
N PRO A 341 8.35 -27.66 14.18
CA PRO A 341 7.97 -28.81 13.31
C PRO A 341 7.64 -30.11 14.03
N PHE A 342 8.16 -30.27 15.24
CA PHE A 342 8.32 -31.56 15.90
C PHE A 342 7.78 -31.57 17.33
N ALA A 343 7.05 -30.53 17.74
CA ALA A 343 6.40 -30.57 19.04
C ALA A 343 5.21 -31.53 18.98
N PRO A 344 5.09 -32.49 19.92
CA PRO A 344 3.92 -33.37 19.96
C PRO A 344 2.66 -32.54 20.24
N PRO A 345 1.51 -32.90 19.65
CA PRO A 345 0.27 -32.13 19.77
C PRO A 345 -0.22 -31.95 21.21
N ALA A 346 0.14 -32.87 22.11
CA ALA A 346 -0.22 -32.81 23.52
C ALA A 346 0.40 -31.62 24.28
N LEU A 347 1.56 -31.10 23.83
CA LEU A 347 2.29 -30.03 24.51
C LEU A 347 1.98 -28.64 23.95
N VAL A 348 1.03 -28.55 23.01
CA VAL A 348 0.85 -27.39 22.15
C VAL A 348 -0.60 -26.93 22.19
N PRO A 349 -0.88 -25.63 22.31
CA PRO A 349 -2.24 -25.12 22.26
C PRO A 349 -2.79 -25.26 20.84
N LEU A 350 -3.63 -26.28 20.64
CA LEU A 350 -4.38 -26.51 19.42
C LEU A 350 -5.51 -25.48 19.29
N GLY A 351 -5.81 -25.08 18.05
CA GLY A 351 -6.90 -24.15 17.79
C GLY A 351 -8.24 -24.89 17.68
N PRO A 352 -9.20 -24.77 18.62
CA PRO A 352 -10.50 -25.38 18.49
C PRO A 352 -11.32 -24.75 17.34
N CYS A 353 -11.82 -25.57 16.42
CA CYS A 353 -12.78 -25.16 15.41
C CYS A 353 -13.95 -26.14 15.35
N PRO A 354 -15.17 -25.76 15.74
CA PRO A 354 -16.30 -26.69 15.79
C PRO A 354 -16.78 -27.13 14.41
N LEU A 355 -16.62 -26.31 13.36
CA LEU A 355 -17.04 -26.69 12.02
C LEU A 355 -16.13 -26.11 10.93
N LEU A 356 -15.57 -27.01 10.11
CA LEU A 356 -14.88 -26.73 8.87
C LEU A 356 -15.77 -27.16 7.70
N ALA A 357 -16.04 -26.26 6.75
CA ALA A 357 -16.81 -26.60 5.56
C ALA A 357 -16.19 -26.03 4.30
N ALA A 358 -16.23 -26.81 3.21
CA ALA A 358 -15.92 -26.31 1.88
C ALA A 358 -17.10 -25.47 1.35
N VAL A 359 -16.82 -24.24 0.92
CA VAL A 359 -17.78 -23.29 0.38
C VAL A 359 -17.33 -22.84 -1.00
N LEU A 360 -18.26 -22.83 -1.95
CA LEU A 360 -18.04 -22.29 -3.28
C LEU A 360 -18.48 -20.83 -3.31
N LEU A 361 -17.57 -19.91 -3.64
CA LEU A 361 -17.88 -18.50 -3.87
C LEU A 361 -17.59 -18.14 -5.33
N GLY A 362 -18.62 -18.20 -6.19
CA GLY A 362 -18.45 -18.14 -7.64
C GLY A 362 -17.68 -19.38 -8.12
N ALA A 363 -16.59 -19.17 -8.86
CA ALA A 363 -15.70 -20.26 -9.29
C ALA A 363 -14.65 -20.66 -8.24
N ALA A 364 -14.48 -19.86 -7.16
CA ALA A 364 -13.45 -20.12 -6.16
C ALA A 364 -13.94 -21.10 -5.08
N ARG A 365 -13.14 -22.14 -4.82
CA ARG A 365 -13.34 -23.06 -3.69
C ARG A 365 -12.61 -22.53 -2.46
N LEU A 366 -13.32 -22.32 -1.36
CA LEU A 366 -12.77 -21.81 -0.11
C LEU A 366 -13.14 -22.74 1.06
N LEU A 367 -12.31 -22.75 2.09
CA LEU A 367 -12.59 -23.39 3.36
C LEU A 367 -13.08 -22.36 4.36
N ARG A 368 -14.22 -22.64 5.00
CA ARG A 368 -14.85 -21.79 5.99
C ARG A 368 -14.76 -22.44 7.37
N PHE A 369 -14.07 -21.76 8.27
CA PHE A 369 -13.99 -22.08 9.70
C PHE A 369 -15.13 -21.35 10.43
N ARG A 370 -16.03 -22.06 11.11
CA ARG A 370 -17.18 -21.50 11.86
C ARG A 370 -17.10 -21.83 13.34
N GLY A 371 -17.75 -21.02 14.18
CA GLY A 371 -17.93 -21.24 15.63
C GLY A 371 -16.65 -21.05 16.47
N VAL A 372 -15.75 -20.20 16.00
CA VAL A 372 -14.44 -19.94 16.62
C VAL A 372 -14.56 -18.93 17.76
N ALA A 373 -13.96 -19.26 18.91
CA ALA A 373 -14.11 -18.53 20.18
C ALA A 373 -13.50 -17.12 20.15
N LEU A 374 -12.40 -16.93 19.42
CA LEU A 374 -11.72 -15.65 19.27
C LEU A 374 -11.96 -15.13 17.83
N GLY A 375 -12.64 -14.00 17.69
CA GLY A 375 -13.01 -13.49 16.37
C GLY A 375 -12.08 -12.45 15.71
N PRO A 376 -10.80 -12.23 16.10
CA PRO A 376 -10.11 -11.00 15.72
C PRO A 376 -9.77 -10.94 14.23
N ALA A 377 -9.48 -12.08 13.59
CA ALA A 377 -9.19 -12.13 12.15
C ALA A 377 -10.47 -12.44 11.36
N CYS A 378 -11.06 -11.42 10.74
CA CYS A 378 -12.27 -11.55 9.93
C CYS A 378 -12.00 -11.20 8.47
N PRO A 379 -12.19 -12.14 7.53
CA PRO A 379 -12.15 -11.82 6.11
C PRO A 379 -13.35 -10.98 5.68
N LEU A 380 -13.08 -9.89 4.98
CA LEU A 380 -14.06 -9.18 4.18
C LEU A 380 -14.03 -9.75 2.75
N VAL A 381 -15.14 -10.35 2.34
CA VAL A 381 -15.32 -10.90 0.99
C VAL A 381 -15.90 -9.84 0.09
N LEU A 382 -15.23 -9.57 -1.03
CA LEU A 382 -15.65 -8.61 -2.04
C LEU A 382 -16.05 -9.34 -3.31
N ARG A 383 -17.30 -9.15 -3.71
CA ARG A 383 -17.87 -9.72 -4.95
C ARG A 383 -17.92 -8.64 -6.03
N GLY A 384 -17.84 -9.02 -7.30
CA GLY A 384 -17.82 -8.05 -8.40
C GLY A 384 -17.44 -8.65 -9.75
N ALA A 385 -18.02 -8.10 -10.82
CA ALA A 385 -17.92 -8.66 -12.17
C ALA A 385 -16.63 -8.26 -12.94
N PRO A 386 -16.14 -7.01 -12.95
CA PRO A 386 -14.87 -6.71 -13.60
C PRO A 386 -13.69 -6.92 -12.62
N PRO A 387 -12.71 -7.79 -12.93
CA PRO A 387 -11.48 -7.94 -12.13
C PRO A 387 -10.77 -6.61 -11.80
N PRO A 388 -10.61 -5.65 -12.74
CA PRO A 388 -9.92 -4.39 -12.41
C PRO A 388 -10.73 -3.52 -11.43
N LEU A 389 -12.06 -3.54 -11.52
CA LEU A 389 -12.95 -2.78 -10.63
C LEU A 389 -12.98 -3.41 -9.23
N LEU A 390 -13.04 -4.74 -9.15
CA LEU A 390 -12.95 -5.52 -7.93
C LEU A 390 -11.59 -5.33 -7.23
N ALA A 391 -10.48 -5.32 -7.99
CA ALA A 391 -9.17 -4.98 -7.47
C ALA A 391 -9.09 -3.53 -6.95
N ALA A 392 -9.74 -2.59 -7.64
CA ALA A 392 -9.82 -1.19 -7.20
C ALA A 392 -10.63 -1.05 -5.90
N ALA A 393 -11.77 -1.74 -5.81
CA ALA A 393 -12.61 -1.81 -4.61
C ALA A 393 -11.81 -2.38 -3.42
N ALA A 394 -11.12 -3.52 -3.62
CA ALA A 394 -10.26 -4.13 -2.62
C ALA A 394 -9.13 -3.21 -2.14
N ARG A 395 -8.56 -2.39 -3.02
CA ARG A 395 -7.53 -1.40 -2.63
C ARG A 395 -8.11 -0.16 -1.96
N SER A 396 -9.42 0.10 -2.09
CA SER A 396 -10.09 1.28 -1.51
C SER A 396 -10.50 1.10 -0.04
N LEU A 397 -10.90 -0.12 0.34
CA LEU A 397 -11.38 -0.44 1.69
C LEU A 397 -10.34 -0.31 2.81
N PRO A 398 -9.04 -0.61 2.61
CA PRO A 398 -8.02 -0.43 3.63
C PRO A 398 -7.99 1.01 4.15
N ALA A 399 -8.26 2.01 3.31
CA ALA A 399 -8.32 3.40 3.77
C ALA A 399 -9.43 3.63 4.81
N ALA A 400 -10.60 3.02 4.63
CA ALA A 400 -11.68 3.07 5.62
C ALA A 400 -11.33 2.29 6.90
N LEU A 401 -10.71 1.12 6.76
CA LEU A 401 -10.23 0.33 7.90
C LEU A 401 -9.17 1.09 8.70
N CYS A 402 -8.23 1.79 8.06
CA CYS A 402 -7.26 2.67 8.72
C CYS A 402 -7.95 3.82 9.48
N VAL A 403 -8.93 4.49 8.85
CA VAL A 403 -9.70 5.56 9.53
C VAL A 403 -10.48 5.02 10.73
N LEU A 404 -10.77 3.73 10.78
CA LEU A 404 -11.47 3.09 11.90
C LEU A 404 -10.54 2.41 12.91
N SER A 405 -9.34 1.95 12.54
CA SER A 405 -8.40 1.28 13.45
C SER A 405 -7.85 2.29 14.45
N PRO A 406 -8.09 2.17 15.75
CA PRO A 406 -7.69 3.19 16.71
C PRO A 406 -6.16 3.22 16.89
N PRO A 407 -5.48 4.35 16.63
CA PRO A 407 -4.28 4.65 17.37
C PRO A 407 -4.71 5.36 18.65
N VAL A 408 -4.35 4.84 19.83
CA VAL A 408 -4.48 5.52 21.14
C VAL A 408 -5.88 5.41 21.80
N PRO A 409 -5.97 5.26 23.16
CA PRO A 409 -7.22 5.02 23.92
C PRO A 409 -8.36 6.06 23.85
N ALA A 410 -8.27 7.12 23.03
CA ALA A 410 -9.32 8.12 22.89
C ALA A 410 -9.46 8.63 21.44
N PRO A 411 -10.44 8.16 20.66
CA PRO A 411 -10.59 8.51 19.26
C PRO A 411 -11.19 9.90 19.10
N ARG A 412 -10.37 10.96 19.17
CA ARG A 412 -10.84 12.32 18.90
C ARG A 412 -11.17 12.52 17.42
N VAL A 413 -12.24 13.27 17.16
CA VAL A 413 -12.83 13.51 15.85
C VAL A 413 -12.85 15.02 15.57
N VAL A 414 -12.47 15.40 14.37
CA VAL A 414 -12.60 16.76 13.84
C VAL A 414 -13.56 16.68 12.65
N SER A 415 -14.26 17.74 12.29
CA SER A 415 -15.00 17.75 11.03
C SER A 415 -14.05 17.74 9.82
N GLY A 416 -14.49 17.14 8.71
CA GLY A 416 -13.74 17.04 7.47
C GLY A 416 -14.11 18.16 6.47
N GLY A 417 -14.04 17.87 5.17
CA GLY A 417 -14.63 18.76 4.14
C GLY A 417 -14.04 20.17 4.07
N GLY A 418 -12.77 20.34 4.44
CA GLY A 418 -12.08 21.63 4.38
C GLY A 418 -12.40 22.60 5.53
N CYS A 419 -13.24 22.22 6.51
CA CYS A 419 -13.59 23.10 7.63
C CYS A 419 -12.37 23.51 8.48
N CYS A 420 -11.35 22.63 8.59
CA CYS A 420 -10.14 22.93 9.34
C CYS A 420 -9.32 24.06 8.70
N ALA A 421 -9.49 24.33 7.40
CA ALA A 421 -8.62 25.26 6.67
C ALA A 421 -8.71 26.69 7.22
N VAL A 422 -9.91 27.18 7.52
CA VAL A 422 -10.14 28.53 8.05
C VAL A 422 -9.56 28.74 9.45
N PRO A 423 -9.87 27.91 10.48
CA PRO A 423 -9.30 28.07 11.81
C PRO A 423 -7.78 27.86 11.82
N LEU A 424 -7.25 26.94 11.01
CA LEU A 424 -5.80 26.77 10.88
C LEU A 424 -5.15 28.02 10.25
N ARG A 425 -5.75 28.59 9.20
CA ARG A 425 -5.29 29.84 8.59
C ARG A 425 -5.28 30.98 9.60
N ARG A 426 -6.34 31.11 10.42
CA ARG A 426 -6.44 32.12 11.47
C ARG A 426 -5.34 31.93 12.51
N ALA A 427 -5.10 30.70 12.96
CA ALA A 427 -4.03 30.39 13.91
C ALA A 427 -2.63 30.75 13.38
N VAL A 428 -2.34 30.43 12.11
CA VAL A 428 -1.05 30.81 11.49
C VAL A 428 -0.94 32.33 11.32
N ARG A 429 -2.01 33.03 10.95
CA ARG A 429 -2.02 34.51 10.87
C ARG A 429 -1.84 35.17 12.23
N ALA A 430 -2.50 34.68 13.27
CA ALA A 430 -2.30 35.16 14.64
C ALA A 430 -0.86 34.94 15.10
N GLY A 431 -0.26 33.79 14.75
CA GLY A 431 1.16 33.53 15.00
C GLY A 431 2.13 34.35 14.14
N CYS A 432 1.66 35.20 13.22
CA CYS A 432 2.51 36.15 12.50
C CYS A 432 2.79 37.43 13.29
N SER A 433 1.87 37.88 14.18
CA SER A 433 2.05 39.13 14.93
C SER A 433 3.26 39.17 15.87
N PRO A 434 3.64 38.09 16.60
CA PRO A 434 4.80 38.12 17.48
C PRO A 434 6.13 37.88 16.75
N VAL A 435 6.11 37.63 15.43
CA VAL A 435 7.32 37.29 14.67
C VAL A 435 7.81 38.55 13.97
N ALA A 436 9.08 38.92 14.19
CA ALA A 436 9.73 40.00 13.46
C ALA A 436 10.50 39.48 12.23
N GLY A 437 10.66 40.33 11.23
CA GLY A 437 11.56 40.11 10.09
C GLY A 437 11.01 39.21 8.96
N PRO A 438 11.89 38.68 8.09
CA PRO A 438 11.49 38.01 6.84
C PRO A 438 10.74 36.69 7.06
N ALA A 439 10.80 36.12 8.27
CA ALA A 439 10.07 34.91 8.63
C ALA A 439 8.53 35.10 8.59
N VAL A 440 8.05 36.34 8.75
CA VAL A 440 6.62 36.68 8.64
C VAL A 440 6.09 36.36 7.24
N LEU A 441 6.87 36.67 6.20
CA LEU A 441 6.47 36.40 4.81
C LEU A 441 6.29 34.90 4.55
N ALA A 442 7.16 34.06 5.13
CA ALA A 442 7.07 32.61 5.03
C ALA A 442 5.83 32.04 5.76
N LEU A 443 5.50 32.58 6.94
CA LEU A 443 4.28 32.22 7.67
C LEU A 443 3.02 32.69 6.95
N ALA A 444 3.03 33.90 6.41
CA ALA A 444 1.94 34.44 5.59
C ALA A 444 1.71 33.61 4.33
N ALA A 445 2.77 33.16 3.65
CA ALA A 445 2.69 32.23 2.52
C ALA A 445 2.08 30.88 2.94
N SER A 446 2.45 30.36 4.11
CA SER A 446 1.85 29.13 4.65
C SER A 446 0.35 29.30 4.92
N ALA A 447 -0.07 30.45 5.46
CA ALA A 447 -1.48 30.78 5.65
C ALA A 447 -2.25 30.90 4.32
N ARG A 448 -1.63 31.47 3.27
CA ARG A 448 -2.19 31.52 1.91
C ARG A 448 -2.36 30.11 1.34
N ALA A 449 -1.39 29.22 1.54
CA ALA A 449 -1.48 27.83 1.10
C ALA A 449 -2.63 27.06 1.77
N LEU A 450 -2.87 27.26 3.07
CA LEU A 450 -4.00 26.66 3.78
C LEU A 450 -5.35 27.15 3.22
N ALA A 451 -5.43 28.39 2.75
CA ALA A 451 -6.62 28.91 2.09
C ALA A 451 -6.92 28.23 0.74
N LEU A 452 -5.94 27.59 0.11
CA LEU A 452 -6.11 26.85 -1.13
C LEU A 452 -6.68 25.43 -0.93
N LEU A 453 -6.77 24.92 0.31
CA LEU A 453 -7.30 23.58 0.55
C LEU A 453 -8.79 23.42 0.17
N PRO A 454 -9.72 24.31 0.60
CA PRO A 454 -11.11 24.24 0.16
C PRO A 454 -11.29 24.28 -1.37
N PRO A 455 -10.65 25.20 -2.14
CA PRO A 455 -10.80 25.21 -3.60
C PRO A 455 -10.18 23.98 -4.26
N LEU A 456 -9.10 23.43 -3.70
CA LEU A 456 -8.51 22.18 -4.21
C LEU A 456 -9.43 20.98 -4.02
N LEU A 457 -10.21 20.94 -2.92
CA LEU A 457 -11.22 19.91 -2.69
C LEU A 457 -12.48 20.11 -3.52
N ALA A 458 -12.84 21.37 -3.80
CA ALA A 458 -14.05 21.73 -4.53
C ALA A 458 -13.87 21.67 -6.06
N ALA A 459 -12.65 21.84 -6.58
CA ALA A 459 -12.34 21.79 -8.01
C ALA A 459 -12.93 20.58 -8.77
N PRO A 460 -12.83 19.33 -8.28
CA PRO A 460 -13.45 18.19 -8.97
C PRO A 460 -14.99 18.17 -8.90
N ALA A 461 -15.60 19.02 -8.08
CA ALA A 461 -17.06 19.11 -7.96
C ALA A 461 -17.72 20.07 -8.99
N GLY A 462 -16.96 20.77 -9.82
CA GLY A 462 -17.47 21.59 -10.93
C GLY A 462 -17.97 22.98 -10.54
N SER A 463 -18.92 23.54 -11.30
CA SER A 463 -19.39 24.94 -11.22
C SER A 463 -19.95 25.36 -9.84
N ALA A 464 -20.55 24.43 -9.09
CA ALA A 464 -21.02 24.65 -7.72
C ALA A 464 -19.89 25.06 -6.75
N SER A 465 -18.62 24.82 -7.10
CA SER A 465 -17.46 25.14 -6.25
C SER A 465 -17.20 26.63 -6.10
N ALA A 466 -17.38 27.46 -7.14
CA ALA A 466 -17.04 28.88 -7.09
C ALA A 466 -17.94 29.65 -6.09
N ALA A 467 -19.26 29.42 -6.17
CA ALA A 467 -20.23 29.99 -5.23
C ALA A 467 -19.94 29.57 -3.79
N LEU A 468 -19.70 28.27 -3.56
CA LEU A 468 -19.34 27.72 -2.26
C LEU A 468 -18.05 28.32 -1.68
N LEU A 469 -17.06 28.60 -2.52
CA LEU A 469 -15.78 29.19 -2.10
C LEU A 469 -15.89 30.66 -1.74
N SER A 470 -16.76 31.41 -2.40
CA SER A 470 -17.06 32.81 -2.03
C SER A 470 -17.82 32.92 -0.71
N ALA A 471 -18.75 31.98 -0.44
CA ALA A 471 -19.57 31.98 0.76
C ALA A 471 -18.83 31.48 2.02
N LEU A 472 -17.80 30.65 1.87
CA LEU A 472 -17.07 30.04 2.99
C LEU A 472 -16.33 31.06 3.89
N PRO A 473 -15.53 32.01 3.36
CA PRO A 473 -14.87 33.04 4.17
C PRO A 473 -15.83 34.13 4.67
N ALA A 474 -16.93 34.39 3.94
CA ALA A 474 -17.94 35.39 4.28
C ALA A 474 -18.82 34.98 5.47
N ARG A 475 -18.86 33.68 5.78
CA ARG A 475 -19.62 33.18 6.93
C ARG A 475 -18.93 33.60 8.23
N PRO A 476 -19.66 34.21 9.19
CA PRO A 476 -19.10 34.57 10.49
C PRO A 476 -18.47 33.34 11.15
N ALA A 477 -17.47 33.58 12.00
CA ALA A 477 -16.89 32.52 12.82
C ALA A 477 -18.05 31.79 13.51
N PRO A 478 -18.21 30.48 13.32
CA PRO A 478 -19.31 29.79 13.97
C PRO A 478 -19.18 29.94 15.48
N PRO A 479 -20.31 29.91 16.23
CA PRO A 479 -20.25 29.81 17.68
C PRO A 479 -19.36 28.62 18.07
N ALA A 480 -18.65 28.76 19.19
CA ALA A 480 -17.63 27.81 19.64
C ALA A 480 -18.11 26.36 19.47
N GLY A 481 -17.47 25.61 18.57
CA GLY A 481 -17.75 24.18 18.36
C GLY A 481 -18.54 23.79 17.10
N ALA A 482 -19.02 24.72 16.25
CA ALA A 482 -19.80 24.38 15.05
C ALA A 482 -19.06 24.65 13.71
N PRO A 483 -17.99 23.91 13.37
CA PRO A 483 -17.18 24.16 12.18
C PRO A 483 -18.00 24.11 10.87
N SER A 484 -18.02 25.23 10.15
CA SER A 484 -18.56 25.34 8.80
C SER A 484 -17.58 24.74 7.78
N GLY A 485 -18.10 24.03 6.80
CA GLY A 485 -17.26 23.46 5.74
C GLY A 485 -18.01 23.29 4.43
N LEU A 486 -17.40 22.55 3.50
CA LEU A 486 -17.93 22.31 2.16
C LEU A 486 -18.59 20.93 2.07
N PRO A 487 -19.92 20.82 2.25
CA PRO A 487 -20.61 19.59 1.89
C PRO A 487 -20.79 19.56 0.36
N LEU A 488 -19.77 19.07 -0.33
CA LEU A 488 -19.75 18.97 -1.80
C LEU A 488 -20.88 18.10 -2.38
N ALA A 489 -21.54 17.28 -1.55
CA ALA A 489 -22.72 16.51 -1.95
C ALA A 489 -24.02 17.34 -1.93
N ALA A 490 -24.15 18.28 -0.98
CA ALA A 490 -25.35 19.10 -0.80
C ALA A 490 -25.27 20.44 -1.56
N GLY A 491 -24.08 20.88 -1.95
CA GLY A 491 -23.92 22.10 -2.76
C GLY A 491 -24.11 23.41 -1.99
N VAL A 492 -24.32 23.38 -0.67
CA VAL A 492 -24.53 24.57 0.18
C VAL A 492 -23.52 24.60 1.32
N VAL A 493 -22.86 25.73 1.60
CA VAL A 493 -21.95 25.83 2.76
C VAL A 493 -22.76 25.57 4.03
N GLY A 494 -22.33 24.66 4.90
CA GLY A 494 -23.10 24.23 6.06
C GLY A 494 -22.23 23.73 7.21
N CYS A 495 -22.83 23.62 8.40
CA CYS A 495 -22.18 22.96 9.53
C CYS A 495 -22.03 21.47 9.18
N LEU A 496 -20.80 20.96 9.25
CA LEU A 496 -20.52 19.56 8.89
C LEU A 496 -20.79 18.56 10.03
N ALA A 497 -21.06 19.06 11.24
CA ALA A 497 -21.42 18.24 12.39
C ALA A 497 -22.72 17.43 12.16
N PRO A 498 -23.87 18.04 11.77
CA PRO A 498 -25.08 17.29 11.46
C PRO A 498 -25.00 16.48 10.16
N LEU A 499 -24.17 16.90 9.21
CA LEU A 499 -24.03 16.25 7.90
C LEU A 499 -23.15 14.98 7.94
N GLY A 500 -22.61 14.62 9.10
CA GLY A 500 -21.90 13.36 9.30
C GLY A 500 -20.67 13.21 8.41
N VAL A 501 -19.85 14.27 8.27
CA VAL A 501 -18.53 14.22 7.63
C VAL A 501 -17.41 14.40 8.65
N PRO A 502 -17.25 13.49 9.63
CA PRO A 502 -16.13 13.51 10.56
C PRO A 502 -14.85 12.97 9.90
N ALA A 503 -13.72 13.50 10.34
CA ALA A 503 -12.37 13.04 10.08
C ALA A 503 -11.67 12.85 11.44
N ARG A 504 -10.80 11.87 11.59
CA ARG A 504 -10.09 11.70 12.88
C ARG A 504 -9.11 12.85 13.14
N SER A 505 -9.02 13.34 14.38
CA SER A 505 -8.07 14.41 14.75
C SER A 505 -6.59 14.09 14.50
N PRO A 506 -6.10 12.83 14.60
CA PRO A 506 -4.74 12.49 14.18
C PRO A 506 -4.54 12.47 12.67
N VAL A 507 -5.56 12.69 11.83
CA VAL A 507 -5.46 12.69 10.35
C VAL A 507 -4.87 13.99 9.80
N PRO A 508 -5.39 15.19 10.14
CA PRO A 508 -4.88 16.44 9.59
C PRO A 508 -3.45 16.78 10.06
N ARG A 509 -3.08 16.45 11.30
CA ARG A 509 -1.76 16.77 11.86
C ARG A 509 -0.57 16.17 11.09
N PRO A 510 -0.49 14.85 10.83
CA PRO A 510 0.61 14.24 10.11
C PRO A 510 0.61 14.65 8.62
N VAL A 511 -0.55 14.98 8.04
CA VAL A 511 -0.63 15.55 6.68
C VAL A 511 0.03 16.93 6.63
N LEU A 512 -0.28 17.82 7.58
CA LEU A 512 0.35 19.14 7.67
C LEU A 512 1.87 19.02 7.88
N LEU A 513 2.31 18.14 8.80
CA LEU A 513 3.73 17.94 9.10
C LEU A 513 4.50 17.37 7.90
N SER A 514 3.97 16.33 7.26
CA SER A 514 4.62 15.72 6.09
C SER A 514 4.66 16.67 4.89
N ALA A 515 3.59 17.45 4.65
CA ALA A 515 3.56 18.44 3.59
C ALA A 515 4.53 19.60 3.84
N ALA A 516 4.61 20.10 5.09
CA ALA A 516 5.56 21.14 5.46
C ALA A 516 7.02 20.66 5.36
N ALA A 517 7.30 19.41 5.78
CA ALA A 517 8.61 18.80 5.62
C ALA A 517 8.99 18.63 4.14
N ALA A 518 8.05 18.19 3.30
CA ALA A 518 8.26 18.05 1.86
C ALA A 518 8.55 19.39 1.16
N ALA A 519 7.75 20.42 1.45
CA ALA A 519 7.97 21.76 0.93
C ALA A 519 9.33 22.32 1.38
N ALA A 520 9.71 22.08 2.64
CA ALA A 520 11.03 22.45 3.15
C ALA A 520 12.18 21.74 2.42
N LEU A 521 12.04 20.44 2.09
CA LEU A 521 13.06 19.73 1.32
C LEU A 521 13.20 20.30 -0.09
N LEU A 522 12.09 20.58 -0.77
CA LEU A 522 12.10 21.17 -2.11
C LEU A 522 12.73 22.58 -2.13
N LEU A 523 12.46 23.41 -1.11
CA LEU A 523 13.05 24.75 -0.99
C LEU A 523 14.57 24.72 -0.76
N ARG A 524 15.11 23.62 -0.20
CA ARG A 524 16.56 23.46 0.04
C ARG A 524 17.33 22.98 -1.19
N VAL A 525 16.65 22.55 -2.26
CA VAL A 525 17.32 22.07 -3.47
C VAL A 525 18.02 23.25 -4.16
N ALA A 526 19.34 23.24 -4.10
CA ALA A 526 20.19 24.26 -4.72
C ALA A 526 20.82 23.79 -6.04
N ALA A 527 21.05 22.49 -6.21
CA ALA A 527 21.64 21.93 -7.43
C ALA A 527 21.03 20.56 -7.73
N LEU A 528 20.96 20.23 -9.01
CA LEU A 528 20.55 18.93 -9.53
C LEU A 528 21.67 18.40 -10.41
N LEU A 529 22.19 17.23 -10.03
CA LEU A 529 23.30 16.56 -10.70
C LEU A 529 22.86 15.12 -11.05
N PRO A 530 22.03 14.94 -12.10
CA PRO A 530 21.71 13.61 -12.60
C PRO A 530 22.98 12.87 -13.03
N ALA A 531 23.18 11.68 -12.48
CA ALA A 531 24.21 10.77 -12.96
C ALA A 531 23.88 10.32 -14.39
N ALA A 532 24.92 10.06 -15.19
CA ALA A 532 24.73 9.50 -16.53
C ALA A 532 23.95 8.17 -16.42
N PRO A 533 22.94 7.94 -17.28
CA PRO A 533 22.22 6.67 -17.28
C PRO A 533 23.20 5.54 -17.56
N ARG A 534 23.04 4.42 -16.85
CA ARG A 534 23.86 3.22 -17.13
C ARG A 534 23.64 2.83 -18.60
N PRO A 535 24.71 2.60 -19.38
CA PRO A 535 24.57 2.05 -20.73
C PRO A 535 23.84 0.71 -20.58
N ARG A 536 22.67 0.58 -21.20
CA ARG A 536 22.03 -0.73 -21.30
C ARG A 536 22.85 -1.51 -22.32
N PRO A 537 23.29 -2.75 -22.02
CA PRO A 537 23.77 -3.62 -23.08
C PRO A 537 22.65 -3.68 -24.12
N ALA A 538 23.01 -3.49 -25.39
CA ALA A 538 22.05 -3.66 -26.47
C ALA A 538 21.33 -4.99 -26.22
N ALA A 539 20.00 -4.94 -26.11
CA ALA A 539 19.23 -6.18 -26.13
C ALA A 539 19.69 -6.91 -27.40
N PRO A 540 19.99 -8.22 -27.33
CA PRO A 540 20.28 -8.96 -28.55
C PRO A 540 19.10 -8.68 -29.49
N GLY A 541 19.37 -8.03 -30.61
CA GLY A 541 18.37 -7.84 -31.65
C GLY A 541 17.79 -9.20 -32.02
N PRO A 542 16.60 -9.27 -32.64
CA PRO A 542 16.23 -10.51 -33.33
C PRO A 542 17.41 -10.86 -34.23
N CYS A 543 17.99 -12.05 -34.03
CA CYS A 543 19.22 -12.49 -34.67
C CYS A 543 19.19 -12.12 -36.16
N SER A 544 19.86 -11.03 -36.54
CA SER A 544 20.30 -10.87 -37.91
C SER A 544 21.38 -11.91 -38.04
N LEU A 545 21.06 -13.01 -38.73
CA LEU A 545 22.02 -13.97 -39.24
C LEU A 545 23.17 -13.19 -39.87
N SER A 546 24.27 -13.05 -39.13
CA SER A 546 25.56 -12.77 -39.73
C SER A 546 25.87 -13.97 -40.63
N PRO A 547 26.27 -13.77 -41.89
CA PRO A 547 26.57 -14.88 -42.78
C PRO A 547 27.70 -15.69 -42.16
N LEU A 548 27.48 -16.99 -41.98
CA LEU A 548 28.55 -17.93 -41.65
C LEU A 548 29.68 -17.78 -42.69
N PRO A 549 30.95 -17.81 -42.28
CA PRO A 549 32.04 -17.96 -43.25
C PRO A 549 31.90 -19.32 -43.96
N PRO A 550 32.25 -19.42 -45.25
CA PRO A 550 32.09 -20.67 -46.00
C PRO A 550 33.00 -21.77 -45.44
N PRO A 551 32.61 -23.04 -45.56
CA PRO A 551 33.37 -24.15 -44.99
C PRO A 551 34.53 -24.48 -45.92
N SER A 552 35.76 -24.24 -45.47
CA SER A 552 36.95 -24.83 -46.08
C SER A 552 37.61 -25.80 -45.11
N SER A 553 37.31 -27.07 -45.38
CA SER A 553 38.26 -28.18 -45.51
C SER A 553 38.93 -28.77 -44.25
N LEU A 554 38.77 -30.11 -44.14
CA LEU A 554 39.67 -31.12 -43.52
C LEU A 554 39.46 -31.36 -42.00
N LEU A 555 39.22 -32.56 -41.47
CA LEU A 555 39.40 -33.94 -41.95
C LEU A 555 38.48 -34.91 -41.17
N CYS A 556 38.06 -35.96 -41.88
CA CYS A 556 37.28 -37.10 -41.42
C CYS A 556 38.09 -38.12 -40.59
N HIS A 557 37.42 -38.84 -39.68
CA HIS A 557 37.25 -40.31 -39.64
C HIS A 557 36.61 -40.73 -38.30
N SER A 558 35.33 -41.13 -38.25
CA SER A 558 34.75 -42.49 -38.51
C SER A 558 35.09 -43.48 -37.37
N ALA A 559 34.23 -44.34 -36.82
CA ALA A 559 32.86 -44.83 -37.07
C ALA A 559 32.41 -45.52 -35.76
N SER A 560 31.13 -45.66 -35.43
CA SER A 560 30.28 -46.75 -35.93
C SER A 560 28.87 -46.68 -35.29
N PRO A 561 27.87 -47.38 -35.88
CA PRO A 561 26.44 -47.09 -35.75
C PRO A 561 25.72 -48.12 -34.86
N LEU A 562 24.42 -47.93 -34.61
CA LEU A 562 23.34 -48.96 -34.57
C LEU A 562 22.00 -48.31 -34.11
N PRO A 563 20.83 -48.95 -34.37
CA PRO A 563 19.66 -48.31 -34.94
C PRO A 563 18.41 -48.42 -34.03
N LEU A 564 17.36 -47.66 -34.36
CA LEU A 564 16.02 -47.87 -33.79
C LEU A 564 15.05 -48.22 -34.94
N PRO A 565 14.31 -49.34 -34.87
CA PRO A 565 13.23 -49.62 -35.79
C PRO A 565 11.92 -49.00 -35.26
N LEU A 566 11.17 -48.35 -36.14
CA LEU A 566 9.77 -47.99 -35.94
C LEU A 566 8.88 -49.14 -36.46
N PRO A 567 7.75 -49.48 -35.79
CA PRO A 567 6.75 -50.38 -36.37
C PRO A 567 5.80 -49.62 -37.32
N PRO A 568 5.18 -50.31 -38.29
CA PRO A 568 4.26 -49.70 -39.24
C PRO A 568 2.84 -49.59 -38.68
N LEU A 569 2.16 -48.49 -39.01
CA LEU A 569 0.72 -48.33 -38.89
C LEU A 569 0.08 -48.60 -40.26
N SER A 570 -0.77 -49.62 -40.33
CA SER A 570 -1.85 -49.72 -41.31
C SER A 570 -2.95 -50.59 -40.69
N ASP A 571 -4.14 -49.99 -40.56
CA ASP A 571 -5.46 -50.53 -40.19
C ASP A 571 -5.63 -51.41 -38.94
#